data_AF-A0A8J2S5N8-F1
#
_entry.id   AF-A0A8J2S5N8-F1
#
_cell.length_a   1.000
_cell.length_b   1.000
_cell.length_c   1.000
_cell.angle_alpha   90.00
_cell.angle_beta   90.00
_cell.angle_gamma   90.00
#
_symmetry.space_group_name_H-M   'P 1'
#
loop_
_entity.id
_entity.type
_entity.pdbx_description
1 polymer ?
#
loop_
_entity_poly.entity_id
_entity_poly.type
_entity_poly.pdbx_seq_one_letter_code
_entity_poly.pdbx_strand_id
1 'polypeptide(L)'
;MRRLALLYAIAATSAWQPIRPKAITRTKRHMVTVPWLPASKPRRRREGTLASAMTKTAKRIFLPTTIISTVAYIAFAPLAQFTHNVLGRKTAMLIGNSDLAKTVPGVLGLLFSVVASNTFTALYEQQEAAHLAVYAEVSCARSLLEQLVLVLGGPGEPRCRSALRAFRRYVGDLEQDVGDPRRGPAKRLTIGAPVNTTQIVFRDPLEELLYASSVGLPSTHVYESVKDARAARARRLGALQRKLPGVQFALLYTLGGGILASFVLAVAGYAPGVSVVFEAHGFGALTFALVACLRVLRDIWDPTSGAYSVSAVLETMTEGLEDELDALLAGSSESEGEAALAYGVI
;
A
#
# COMPACT_ATOMS: atom_id res chain seq x y z
N MET A 1 24.52 -29.79 23.19
CA MET A 1 23.54 -28.67 23.13
C MET A 1 24.11 -27.39 22.47
N ARG A 2 25.28 -26.87 22.84
CA ARG A 2 25.88 -25.66 22.20
C ARG A 2 26.17 -25.80 20.68
N ARG A 3 26.49 -27.00 20.19
CA ARG A 3 26.77 -27.24 18.76
C ARG A 3 25.52 -27.25 17.85
N LEU A 4 24.34 -27.60 18.38
CA LEU A 4 23.09 -27.60 17.62
C LEU A 4 22.48 -26.20 17.49
N ALA A 5 22.60 -25.37 18.53
CA ALA A 5 22.22 -23.95 18.45
C ALA A 5 23.07 -23.18 17.42
N LEU A 6 24.34 -23.55 17.28
CA LEU A 6 25.28 -22.94 16.33
C LEU A 6 24.97 -23.38 14.88
N LEU A 7 24.53 -24.62 14.67
CA LEU A 7 24.07 -25.09 13.35
C LEU A 7 22.74 -24.45 12.93
N TYR A 8 21.81 -24.21 13.86
CA TYR A 8 20.56 -23.50 13.57
C TYR A 8 20.79 -22.02 13.26
N ALA A 9 21.74 -21.37 13.95
CA ALA A 9 22.17 -20.00 13.65
C ALA A 9 22.85 -19.90 12.28
N ILE A 10 23.71 -20.86 11.92
CA ILE A 10 24.36 -20.89 10.60
C ILE A 10 23.33 -21.13 9.48
N ALA A 11 22.38 -22.06 9.65
CA ALA A 11 21.33 -22.33 8.67
C ALA A 11 20.36 -21.15 8.47
N ALA A 12 20.04 -20.42 9.55
CA ALA A 12 19.22 -19.21 9.48
C ALA A 12 19.95 -18.05 8.75
N THR A 13 21.28 -18.01 8.82
CA THR A 13 22.09 -16.99 8.12
C THR A 13 22.43 -17.34 6.67
N SER A 14 22.53 -18.63 6.32
CA SER A 14 22.90 -19.05 4.95
C SER A 14 21.72 -19.03 3.96
N ALA A 15 20.47 -19.15 4.45
CA ALA A 15 19.26 -18.95 3.64
C ALA A 15 18.98 -17.47 3.30
N TRP A 16 19.74 -16.54 3.90
CA TRP A 16 19.67 -15.10 3.69
C TRP A 16 20.88 -14.59 2.89
N GLN A 17 21.12 -15.16 1.70
CA GLN A 17 21.88 -14.42 0.69
C GLN A 17 20.90 -13.61 -0.14
N PRO A 18 20.81 -12.27 0.06
CA PRO A 18 20.06 -11.43 -0.86
C PRO A 18 20.68 -11.62 -2.24
N ILE A 19 19.86 -12.04 -3.20
CA ILE A 19 20.20 -12.07 -4.62
C ILE A 19 20.69 -10.66 -4.94
N ARG A 20 22.02 -10.48 -5.06
CA ARG A 20 22.60 -9.20 -5.43
C ARG A 20 22.05 -8.89 -6.83
N PRO A 21 21.26 -7.82 -7.02
CA PRO A 21 20.90 -7.43 -8.37
C PRO A 21 22.21 -7.14 -9.10
N LYS A 22 22.47 -7.90 -10.18
CA LYS A 22 23.57 -7.58 -11.10
C LYS A 22 23.40 -6.10 -11.45
N ALA A 23 24.44 -5.31 -11.20
CA ALA A 23 24.45 -3.90 -11.51
C ALA A 23 24.05 -3.73 -12.97
N ILE A 24 22.82 -3.27 -13.20
CA ILE A 24 22.36 -2.90 -14.53
C ILE A 24 23.19 -1.68 -14.88
N THR A 25 24.21 -1.92 -15.71
CA THR A 25 25.05 -0.89 -16.30
C THR A 25 24.15 0.14 -16.95
N ARG A 26 24.20 1.33 -16.35
CA ARG A 26 23.66 2.61 -16.79
C ARG A 26 23.55 2.70 -18.31
N THR A 27 22.42 2.26 -18.86
CA THR A 27 22.03 2.60 -20.24
C THR A 27 21.81 4.10 -20.24
N LYS A 28 22.71 4.81 -20.93
CA LYS A 28 22.56 6.24 -21.22
C LYS A 28 21.22 6.41 -21.92
N ARG A 29 20.20 6.83 -21.17
CA ARG A 29 18.95 7.32 -21.76
C ARG A 29 19.35 8.55 -22.57
N HIS A 30 19.26 8.44 -23.89
CA HIS A 30 19.12 9.61 -24.74
C HIS A 30 17.78 10.24 -24.38
N MET A 31 17.86 11.19 -23.45
CA MET A 31 16.78 12.09 -23.10
C MET A 31 16.55 12.92 -24.35
N VAL A 32 15.41 12.72 -25.02
CA VAL A 32 14.94 13.63 -26.06
C VAL A 32 14.69 14.96 -25.35
N THR A 33 15.69 15.83 -25.40
CA THR A 33 15.61 17.20 -24.88
C THR A 33 14.65 17.95 -25.77
N VAL A 34 13.45 18.20 -25.25
CA VAL A 34 12.51 19.15 -25.86
C VAL A 34 13.16 20.54 -25.75
N PRO A 35 13.43 21.27 -26.85
CA PRO A 35 14.34 22.42 -26.86
C PRO A 35 13.92 23.64 -26.02
N TRP A 36 12.70 23.70 -25.51
CA TRP A 36 12.12 24.90 -24.88
C TRP A 36 11.77 24.77 -23.40
N LEU A 37 12.17 23.67 -22.73
CA LEU A 37 11.97 23.54 -21.29
C LEU A 37 13.27 23.89 -20.52
N PRO A 38 13.24 24.90 -19.63
CA PRO A 38 14.39 25.21 -18.78
C PRO A 38 14.73 23.99 -17.91
N ALA A 39 16.02 23.72 -17.76
CA ALA A 39 16.52 22.60 -16.98
C ALA A 39 16.01 22.70 -15.53
N SER A 40 15.15 21.76 -15.12
CA SER A 40 14.61 21.72 -13.76
C SER A 40 15.76 21.59 -12.75
N LYS A 41 15.69 22.40 -11.67
CA LYS A 41 16.66 22.33 -10.57
C LYS A 41 16.66 20.90 -10.01
N PRO A 42 17.84 20.30 -9.72
CA PRO A 42 17.90 18.98 -9.11
C PRO A 42 17.40 19.07 -7.67
N ARG A 43 16.09 18.89 -7.47
CA ARG A 43 15.51 18.71 -6.14
C ARG A 43 16.07 17.40 -5.59
N ARG A 44 16.56 17.46 -4.34
CA ARG A 44 17.37 16.43 -3.69
C ARG A 44 16.60 15.11 -3.63
N ARG A 45 16.74 14.32 -4.70
CA ARG A 45 16.07 13.04 -4.95
C ARG A 45 16.26 12.16 -3.72
N ARG A 46 15.19 11.95 -2.97
CA ARG A 46 15.18 11.07 -1.80
C ARG A 46 15.18 9.64 -2.34
N GLU A 47 16.30 9.20 -2.90
CA GLU A 47 16.50 7.83 -3.35
C GLU A 47 16.59 6.91 -2.12
N GLY A 48 15.44 6.67 -1.51
CA GLY A 48 15.24 5.45 -0.75
C GLY A 48 15.36 4.32 -1.77
N THR A 49 16.56 3.73 -1.87
CA THR A 49 16.78 2.56 -2.72
C THR A 49 15.71 1.51 -2.39
N LEU A 50 15.20 0.77 -3.38
CA LEU A 50 14.23 -0.31 -3.18
C LEU A 50 14.68 -1.27 -2.06
N ALA A 51 15.99 -1.48 -1.91
CA ALA A 51 16.60 -2.23 -0.81
C ALA A 51 16.29 -1.63 0.57
N SER A 52 16.31 -0.31 0.73
CA SER A 52 15.96 0.37 1.98
C SER A 52 14.46 0.24 2.31
N ALA A 53 13.58 0.22 1.31
CA ALA A 53 12.15 -0.01 1.49
C ALA A 53 11.89 -1.47 1.90
N MET A 54 12.48 -2.43 1.18
CA MET A 54 12.37 -3.86 1.47
C MET A 54 12.89 -4.21 2.87
N THR A 55 14.01 -3.64 3.30
CA THR A 55 14.56 -3.88 4.64
C THR A 55 13.67 -3.30 5.74
N LYS A 56 13.06 -2.13 5.53
CA LYS A 56 12.08 -1.55 6.47
C LYS A 56 10.84 -2.43 6.57
N THR A 57 10.31 -2.92 5.45
CA THR A 57 9.15 -3.82 5.42
C THR A 57 9.47 -5.16 6.09
N ALA A 58 10.59 -5.78 5.74
CA ALA A 58 11.04 -7.02 6.37
C ALA A 58 11.19 -6.86 7.89
N LYS A 59 11.82 -5.78 8.36
CA LYS A 59 11.96 -5.51 9.80
C LYS A 59 10.60 -5.32 10.47
N ARG A 60 9.67 -4.61 9.82
CA ARG A 60 8.31 -4.36 10.35
C ARG A 60 7.49 -5.64 10.48
N ILE A 61 7.67 -6.59 9.57
CA ILE A 61 6.95 -7.87 9.57
C ILE A 61 7.61 -8.87 10.51
N PHE A 62 8.91 -9.14 10.34
CA PHE A 62 9.59 -10.24 11.02
C PHE A 62 9.98 -9.93 12.48
N LEU A 63 10.28 -8.69 12.83
CA LEU A 63 10.64 -8.35 14.21
C LEU A 63 9.51 -8.65 15.22
N PRO A 64 8.26 -8.23 14.97
CA PRO A 64 7.20 -8.57 15.91
C PRO A 64 6.73 -10.04 15.78
N THR A 65 7.04 -10.76 14.70
CA THR A 65 6.72 -12.20 14.61
C THR A 65 7.70 -13.02 15.44
N THR A 66 8.99 -12.68 15.43
CA THR A 66 9.99 -13.33 16.29
C THR A 66 9.69 -13.09 17.77
N ILE A 67 9.35 -11.86 18.17
CA ILE A 67 8.97 -11.55 19.56
C ILE A 67 7.79 -12.41 20.01
N ILE A 68 6.70 -12.46 19.22
CA ILE A 68 5.52 -13.26 19.56
C ILE A 68 5.85 -14.75 19.62
N SER A 69 6.67 -15.26 18.68
CA SER A 69 7.11 -16.65 18.68
C SER A 69 7.97 -16.99 19.90
N THR A 70 8.89 -16.13 20.30
CA THR A 70 9.70 -16.31 21.53
C THR A 70 8.83 -16.31 22.78
N VAL A 71 7.85 -15.40 22.86
CA VAL A 71 6.89 -15.39 23.97
C VAL A 71 6.05 -16.68 23.99
N ALA A 72 5.56 -17.12 22.84
CA ALA A 72 4.80 -18.36 22.71
C ALA A 72 5.62 -19.59 23.11
N TYR A 73 6.90 -19.64 22.71
CA TYR A 73 7.85 -20.69 23.10
C TYR A 73 8.01 -20.77 24.62
N ILE A 74 8.25 -19.64 25.28
CA ILE A 74 8.42 -19.58 26.74
C ILE A 74 7.11 -19.91 27.46
N ALA A 75 5.98 -19.41 26.97
CA ALA A 75 4.66 -19.61 27.55
C ALA A 75 4.09 -21.02 27.33
N PHE A 76 4.64 -21.81 26.40
CA PHE A 76 4.09 -23.10 26.01
C PHE A 76 4.05 -24.12 27.16
N ALA A 77 5.18 -24.32 27.86
CA ALA A 77 5.27 -25.28 28.94
C ALA A 77 4.30 -25.00 30.11
N PRO A 78 4.23 -23.77 30.67
CA PRO A 78 3.25 -23.47 31.72
C PRO A 78 1.81 -23.56 31.20
N LEU A 79 1.55 -23.20 29.94
CA LEU A 79 0.23 -23.32 29.34
C LEU A 79 -0.21 -24.78 29.22
N ALA A 80 0.67 -25.69 28.78
CA ALA A 80 0.39 -27.12 28.69
C ALA A 80 0.17 -27.77 30.07
N GLN A 81 0.92 -27.34 31.09
CA GLN A 81 0.70 -27.79 32.46
C GLN A 81 -0.62 -27.27 33.03
N PHE A 82 -0.94 -26.01 32.78
CA PHE A 82 -2.20 -25.42 33.19
C PHE A 82 -3.39 -26.15 32.57
N THR A 83 -3.36 -26.40 31.26
CA THR A 83 -4.42 -27.15 30.58
C THR A 83 -4.50 -28.59 31.09
N HIS A 84 -3.37 -29.27 31.31
CA HIS A 84 -3.37 -30.60 31.94
C HIS A 84 -4.09 -30.62 33.30
N ASN A 85 -3.80 -29.63 34.14
CA ASN A 85 -4.40 -29.50 35.47
C ASN A 85 -5.91 -29.19 35.41
N VAL A 86 -6.32 -28.32 34.49
CA VAL A 86 -7.73 -27.94 34.30
C VAL A 86 -8.57 -29.10 33.77
N LEU A 87 -8.06 -29.89 32.82
CA LEU A 87 -8.79 -31.03 32.26
C LEU A 87 -8.81 -32.25 33.21
N GLY A 88 -7.84 -32.34 34.12
CA GLY A 88 -7.66 -33.47 35.01
C GLY A 88 -6.94 -34.64 34.32
N ARG A 89 -6.17 -35.40 35.10
CA ARG A 89 -5.22 -36.41 34.59
C ARG A 89 -5.84 -37.47 33.67
N LYS A 90 -7.03 -37.98 34.02
CA LYS A 90 -7.72 -39.02 33.22
C LYS A 90 -8.23 -38.47 31.88
N THR A 91 -8.85 -37.28 31.90
CA THR A 91 -9.40 -36.63 30.71
C THR A 91 -8.29 -36.17 29.77
N ALA A 92 -7.22 -35.58 30.31
CA ALA A 92 -6.07 -35.13 29.54
C ALA A 92 -5.42 -36.31 28.80
N MET A 93 -5.20 -37.43 29.49
CA MET A 93 -4.62 -38.62 28.87
C MET A 93 -5.53 -39.25 27.80
N LEU A 94 -6.85 -39.25 28.03
CA LEU A 94 -7.83 -39.69 27.04
C LEU A 94 -7.78 -38.83 25.76
N ILE A 95 -7.70 -37.51 25.92
CA ILE A 95 -7.63 -36.57 24.80
C ILE A 95 -6.29 -36.68 24.08
N GLY A 96 -5.17 -36.74 24.80
CA GLY A 96 -3.85 -36.89 24.19
C GLY A 96 -3.72 -38.17 23.37
N ASN A 97 -4.31 -39.27 23.85
CA ASN A 97 -4.31 -40.56 23.15
C ASN A 97 -5.34 -40.65 22.02
N SER A 98 -6.25 -39.69 21.89
CA SER A 98 -7.23 -39.68 20.81
C SER A 98 -6.57 -39.35 19.48
N ASP A 99 -6.80 -40.18 18.47
CA ASP A 99 -6.39 -39.90 17.09
C ASP A 99 -7.02 -38.61 16.55
N LEU A 100 -8.19 -38.22 17.08
CA LEU A 100 -8.83 -36.96 16.74
C LEU A 100 -8.00 -35.76 17.19
N ALA A 101 -7.48 -35.76 18.42
CA ALA A 101 -6.67 -34.65 18.92
C ALA A 101 -5.36 -34.48 18.13
N LYS A 102 -4.81 -35.58 17.59
CA LYS A 102 -3.59 -35.58 16.77
C LYS A 102 -3.85 -35.13 15.32
N THR A 103 -5.02 -35.42 14.78
CA THR A 103 -5.38 -35.10 13.38
C THR A 103 -5.95 -33.70 13.19
N VAL A 104 -6.64 -33.15 14.21
CA VAL A 104 -7.26 -31.81 14.16
C VAL A 104 -6.28 -30.68 13.75
N PRO A 105 -5.07 -30.57 14.32
CA PRO A 105 -4.12 -29.54 13.90
C PRO A 105 -3.76 -29.62 12.40
N GLY A 106 -3.69 -30.84 11.85
CA GLY A 106 -3.42 -31.06 10.43
C GLY A 106 -4.57 -30.58 9.54
N VAL A 107 -5.81 -30.95 9.88
CA VAL A 107 -7.01 -30.50 9.13
C VAL A 107 -7.16 -28.98 9.20
N LEU A 108 -7.02 -28.38 10.39
CA LEU A 108 -7.07 -26.94 10.56
C LEU A 108 -5.93 -26.23 9.81
N GLY A 109 -4.74 -26.82 9.80
CA GLY A 109 -3.59 -26.33 9.03
C GLY A 109 -3.85 -26.31 7.52
N LEU A 110 -4.47 -27.36 6.98
CA LEU A 110 -4.87 -27.41 5.57
C LEU A 110 -5.92 -26.35 5.24
N LEU A 111 -6.96 -26.22 6.07
CA LEU A 111 -7.99 -25.19 5.90
C LEU A 111 -7.39 -23.78 5.97
N PHE A 112 -6.50 -23.53 6.93
CA PHE A 112 -5.78 -22.27 7.05
C PHE A 112 -4.97 -21.97 5.79
N SER A 113 -4.22 -22.95 5.26
CA SER A 113 -3.42 -22.77 4.05
C SER A 113 -4.28 -22.44 2.83
N VAL A 114 -5.43 -23.10 2.66
CA VAL A 114 -6.35 -22.84 1.53
C VAL A 114 -6.94 -21.44 1.65
N VAL A 115 -7.44 -21.07 2.82
CA VAL A 115 -8.00 -19.72 3.04
C VAL A 115 -6.91 -18.66 2.87
N ALA A 116 -5.72 -18.88 3.41
CA ALA A 116 -4.61 -17.94 3.32
C ALA A 116 -4.15 -17.74 1.86
N SER A 117 -4.11 -18.81 1.08
CA SER A 117 -3.79 -18.76 -0.36
C SER A 117 -4.84 -17.97 -1.14
N ASN A 118 -6.12 -18.26 -0.92
CA ASN A 118 -7.21 -17.52 -1.59
C ASN A 118 -7.23 -16.04 -1.21
N THR A 119 -6.99 -15.73 0.08
CA THR A 119 -6.85 -14.34 0.54
C THR A 119 -5.63 -13.68 -0.09
N PHE A 120 -4.50 -14.36 -0.20
CA PHE A 120 -3.32 -13.81 -0.86
C PHE A 120 -3.60 -13.44 -2.31
N THR A 121 -4.20 -14.35 -3.10
CA THR A 121 -4.54 -14.10 -4.51
C THR A 121 -5.48 -12.90 -4.64
N ALA A 122 -6.56 -12.85 -3.84
CA ALA A 122 -7.52 -11.76 -3.90
C ALA A 122 -6.89 -10.40 -3.55
N LEU A 123 -5.99 -10.36 -2.56
CA LEU A 123 -5.28 -9.13 -2.21
C LEU A 123 -4.28 -8.71 -3.27
N TYR A 124 -3.61 -9.67 -3.90
CA TYR A 124 -2.68 -9.39 -4.98
C TYR A 124 -3.40 -8.79 -6.20
N GLU A 125 -4.50 -9.41 -6.64
CA GLU A 125 -5.33 -8.90 -7.74
C GLU A 125 -5.89 -7.50 -7.42
N GLN A 126 -6.30 -7.26 -6.17
CA GLN A 126 -6.75 -5.94 -5.74
C GLN A 126 -5.62 -4.90 -5.82
N GLN A 127 -4.42 -5.25 -5.38
CA GLN A 127 -3.26 -4.36 -5.47
C GLN A 127 -2.90 -4.05 -6.93
N GLU A 128 -2.89 -5.06 -7.79
CA GLU A 128 -2.65 -4.87 -9.23
C GLU A 128 -3.69 -3.93 -9.86
N ALA A 129 -4.98 -4.14 -9.58
CA ALA A 129 -6.05 -3.26 -10.04
C ALA A 129 -5.89 -1.83 -9.53
N ALA A 130 -5.44 -1.64 -8.28
CA ALA A 130 -5.19 -0.33 -7.70
C ALA A 130 -4.00 0.38 -8.38
N HIS A 131 -2.91 -0.35 -8.65
CA HIS A 131 -1.77 0.17 -9.42
C HIS A 131 -2.22 0.61 -10.81
N LEU A 132 -2.86 -0.27 -11.59
CA LEU A 132 -3.32 0.05 -12.94
C LEU A 132 -4.27 1.25 -12.98
N ALA A 133 -5.18 1.37 -12.00
CA ALA A 133 -6.09 2.49 -11.90
C ALA A 133 -5.38 3.81 -11.59
N VAL A 134 -4.36 3.79 -10.71
CA VAL A 134 -3.51 4.97 -10.44
C VAL A 134 -2.75 5.39 -11.68
N TYR A 135 -2.10 4.46 -12.37
CA TYR A 135 -1.39 4.75 -13.62
C TYR A 135 -2.33 5.38 -14.65
N ALA A 136 -3.55 4.86 -14.80
CA ALA A 136 -4.54 5.42 -15.70
C ALA A 136 -4.95 6.85 -15.32
N GLU A 137 -5.20 7.13 -14.03
CA GLU A 137 -5.60 8.46 -13.55
C GLU A 137 -4.49 9.50 -13.72
N VAL A 138 -3.23 9.14 -13.39
CA VAL A 138 -2.07 10.01 -13.62
C VAL A 138 -1.89 10.29 -15.11
N SER A 139 -2.05 9.28 -15.96
CA SER A 139 -1.92 9.46 -17.42
C SER A 139 -3.01 10.38 -17.98
N CYS A 140 -4.26 10.23 -17.53
CA CYS A 140 -5.36 11.14 -17.86
C CYS A 140 -5.09 12.56 -17.32
N ALA A 141 -4.58 12.67 -16.09
CA ALA A 141 -4.23 13.96 -15.48
C ALA A 141 -3.17 14.70 -16.29
N ARG A 142 -2.13 14.00 -16.74
CA ARG A 142 -1.11 14.56 -17.63
C ARG A 142 -1.70 15.07 -18.94
N SER A 143 -2.50 14.23 -19.61
CA SER A 143 -3.15 14.62 -20.87
C SER A 143 -4.06 15.84 -20.68
N LEU A 144 -4.78 15.91 -19.55
CA LEU A 144 -5.59 17.07 -19.17
C LEU A 144 -4.73 18.34 -19.00
N LEU A 145 -3.58 18.24 -18.33
CA LEU A 145 -2.65 19.36 -18.17
C LEU A 145 -2.17 19.89 -19.54
N GLU A 146 -1.70 19.00 -20.41
CA GLU A 146 -1.24 19.36 -21.76
C GLU A 146 -2.35 20.04 -22.57
N GLN A 147 -3.57 19.52 -22.52
CA GLN A 147 -4.72 20.11 -23.22
C GLN A 147 -5.16 21.45 -22.65
N LEU A 148 -5.11 21.64 -21.32
CA LEU A 148 -5.44 22.92 -20.68
C LEU A 148 -4.50 24.03 -21.15
N VAL A 149 -3.20 23.74 -21.23
CA VAL A 149 -2.20 24.71 -21.72
C VAL A 149 -2.43 25.03 -23.20
N LEU A 150 -2.71 24.02 -24.03
CA LEU A 150 -2.94 24.21 -25.47
C LEU A 150 -4.21 25.02 -25.77
N VAL A 151 -5.32 24.72 -25.09
CA VAL A 151 -6.62 25.34 -25.37
C VAL A 151 -6.73 26.75 -24.81
N LEU A 152 -6.14 27.02 -23.63
CA LEU A 152 -6.28 28.31 -22.95
C LEU A 152 -5.23 29.35 -23.36
N GLY A 153 -4.48 29.10 -24.43
CA GLY A 153 -3.52 30.06 -24.99
C GLY A 153 -2.19 30.10 -24.24
N GLY A 154 -1.84 29.06 -23.49
CA GLY A 154 -0.59 28.98 -22.75
C GLY A 154 -0.65 29.61 -21.35
N PRO A 155 0.44 29.49 -20.57
CA PRO A 155 0.43 29.76 -19.14
C PRO A 155 0.44 31.26 -18.78
N GLY A 156 0.71 32.17 -19.73
CA GLY A 156 0.60 33.62 -19.53
C GLY A 156 -0.84 34.07 -19.26
N GLU A 157 -1.82 33.35 -19.82
CA GLU A 157 -3.20 33.82 -19.79
C GLU A 157 -3.84 33.64 -18.40
N PRO A 158 -4.56 34.65 -17.90
CA PRO A 158 -5.14 34.62 -16.56
C PRO A 158 -6.10 33.43 -16.37
N ARG A 159 -6.78 33.01 -17.44
CA ARG A 159 -7.66 31.83 -17.44
C ARG A 159 -6.87 30.54 -17.29
N CYS A 160 -5.77 30.39 -18.05
CA CYS A 160 -4.88 29.24 -17.92
C CYS A 160 -4.33 29.15 -16.50
N ARG A 161 -3.87 30.27 -15.91
CA ARG A 161 -3.40 30.29 -14.52
C ARG A 161 -4.46 29.87 -13.51
N SER A 162 -5.71 30.32 -13.67
CA SER A 162 -6.80 29.86 -12.81
C SER A 162 -7.01 28.35 -12.94
N ALA A 163 -6.99 27.82 -14.16
CA ALA A 163 -7.12 26.39 -14.41
C ALA A 163 -5.93 25.60 -13.83
N LEU A 164 -4.69 26.04 -14.02
CA LEU A 164 -3.50 25.40 -13.46
C LEU A 164 -3.51 25.36 -11.92
N ARG A 165 -4.07 26.38 -11.25
CA ARG A 165 -4.28 26.36 -9.78
C ARG A 165 -5.32 25.33 -9.36
N ALA A 166 -6.42 25.20 -10.10
CA ALA A 166 -7.43 24.17 -9.85
C ALA A 166 -6.86 22.76 -10.09
N PHE A 167 -6.05 22.59 -11.15
CA PHE A 167 -5.31 21.36 -11.41
C PHE A 167 -4.34 21.02 -10.28
N ARG A 168 -3.63 22.01 -9.71
CA ARG A 168 -2.78 21.81 -8.52
C ARG A 168 -3.57 21.22 -7.35
N ARG A 169 -4.78 21.74 -7.09
CA ARG A 169 -5.67 21.20 -6.04
C ARG A 169 -6.07 19.76 -6.36
N TYR A 170 -6.39 19.45 -7.61
CA TYR A 170 -6.68 18.08 -8.05
C TYR A 170 -5.51 17.12 -7.80
N VAL A 171 -4.27 17.51 -8.12
CA VAL A 171 -3.06 16.70 -7.85
C VAL A 171 -2.83 16.54 -6.35
N GLY A 172 -3.00 17.59 -5.55
CA GLY A 172 -2.92 17.50 -4.09
C GLY A 172 -3.99 16.57 -3.50
N ASP A 173 -5.20 16.60 -4.03
CA ASP A 173 -6.28 15.68 -3.64
C ASP A 173 -5.95 14.25 -4.04
N LEU A 174 -5.34 14.02 -5.22
CA LEU A 174 -4.93 12.70 -5.69
C LEU A 174 -3.99 12.01 -4.69
N GLU A 175 -2.99 12.73 -4.18
CA GLU A 175 -2.03 12.24 -3.16
C GLU A 175 -2.71 11.96 -1.82
N GLN A 176 -3.48 12.92 -1.30
CA GLN A 176 -4.22 12.77 -0.04
C GLN A 176 -5.24 11.64 -0.12
N ASP A 177 -5.78 11.37 -1.31
CA ASP A 177 -6.80 10.36 -1.53
C ASP A 177 -6.28 8.93 -1.39
N VAL A 178 -5.01 8.68 -1.72
CA VAL A 178 -4.39 7.36 -1.48
C VAL A 178 -3.87 7.24 -0.05
N GLY A 179 -3.41 8.35 0.56
CA GLY A 179 -2.75 8.35 1.87
C GLY A 179 -3.66 8.16 3.09
N ASP A 180 -4.94 8.53 3.02
CA ASP A 180 -5.85 8.48 4.17
C ASP A 180 -6.93 7.39 4.06
N PRO A 181 -6.77 6.22 4.71
CA PRO A 181 -7.77 5.15 4.72
C PRO A 181 -9.03 5.50 5.54
N ARG A 182 -9.03 6.60 6.31
CA ARG A 182 -10.19 7.04 7.12
C ARG A 182 -11.18 7.89 6.34
N ARG A 183 -10.72 8.56 5.28
CA ARG A 183 -11.58 9.28 4.34
C ARG A 183 -12.13 8.29 3.31
N GLY A 184 -13.26 7.67 3.67
CA GLY A 184 -13.91 6.67 2.81
C GLY A 184 -14.18 7.18 1.39
N PRO A 185 -14.01 6.33 0.35
CA PRO A 185 -14.09 6.71 -1.06
C PRO A 185 -15.46 7.28 -1.46
N ALA A 186 -16.54 6.88 -0.77
CA ALA A 186 -17.90 7.40 -1.02
C ALA A 186 -18.06 8.88 -0.63
N LYS A 187 -17.36 9.37 0.40
CA LYS A 187 -17.39 10.79 0.79
C LYS A 187 -16.62 11.69 -0.19
N ARG A 188 -15.82 11.08 -1.08
CA ARG A 188 -14.98 11.78 -2.08
C ARG A 188 -15.63 11.84 -3.45
N LEU A 189 -16.63 10.99 -3.70
CA LEU A 189 -17.47 11.03 -4.90
C LEU A 189 -18.63 12.02 -4.78
N THR A 190 -18.80 12.71 -3.65
CA THR A 190 -19.85 13.73 -3.53
C THR A 190 -19.52 14.90 -4.44
N ILE A 191 -20.16 14.89 -5.61
CA ILE A 191 -20.35 16.02 -6.50
C ILE A 191 -21.07 17.08 -5.67
N GLY A 192 -20.31 18.04 -5.16
CA GLY A 192 -20.83 19.10 -4.33
C GLY A 192 -21.31 20.23 -5.21
N ALA A 193 -22.62 20.29 -5.47
CA ALA A 193 -23.26 21.51 -5.96
C ALA A 193 -22.79 22.72 -5.12
N PRO A 194 -22.64 23.90 -5.74
CA PRO A 194 -22.16 25.09 -5.04
C PRO A 194 -23.02 25.34 -3.80
N VAL A 195 -22.37 25.44 -2.64
CA VAL A 195 -23.07 25.81 -1.41
C VAL A 195 -23.45 27.27 -1.55
N ASN A 196 -24.75 27.56 -1.48
CA ASN A 196 -25.36 28.90 -1.49
C ASN A 196 -24.63 29.84 -0.52
N THR A 197 -23.60 30.51 -1.00
CA THR A 197 -22.94 31.64 -0.36
C THR A 197 -22.42 32.49 -1.51
N THR A 198 -22.37 33.79 -1.33
CA THR A 198 -22.02 34.84 -2.31
C THR A 198 -20.64 34.70 -3.01
N GLN A 199 -19.92 33.60 -2.79
CA GLN A 199 -18.75 33.15 -3.53
C GLN A 199 -19.00 31.75 -4.08
N ILE A 200 -18.83 31.56 -5.40
CA ILE A 200 -18.85 30.23 -6.02
C ILE A 200 -17.58 29.48 -5.55
N VAL A 201 -17.73 28.68 -4.49
CA VAL A 201 -16.67 27.78 -4.03
C VAL A 201 -16.94 26.40 -4.63
N PHE A 202 -16.16 26.04 -5.64
CA PHE A 202 -16.18 24.70 -6.21
C PHE A 202 -15.60 23.70 -5.21
N ARG A 203 -16.34 22.62 -4.92
CA ARG A 203 -15.85 21.52 -4.08
C ARG A 203 -15.01 20.51 -4.86
N ASP A 204 -15.32 20.32 -6.15
CA ASP A 204 -14.55 19.45 -7.04
C ASP A 204 -13.61 20.30 -7.91
N PRO A 205 -12.28 20.12 -7.81
CA PRO A 205 -11.33 20.88 -8.63
C PRO A 205 -11.51 20.62 -10.13
N LEU A 206 -12.04 19.46 -10.51
CA LEU A 206 -12.37 19.16 -11.92
C LEU A 206 -13.57 19.95 -12.44
N GLU A 207 -14.49 20.36 -11.55
CA GLU A 207 -15.60 21.25 -11.90
C GLU A 207 -15.12 22.69 -12.05
N GLU A 208 -14.19 23.13 -11.20
CA GLU A 208 -13.51 24.43 -11.31
C GLU A 208 -12.75 24.54 -12.65
N LEU A 209 -12.08 23.45 -13.07
CA LEU A 209 -11.41 23.37 -14.38
C LEU A 209 -12.39 23.50 -15.55
N LEU A 210 -13.51 22.78 -15.51
CA LEU A 210 -14.55 22.88 -16.53
C LEU A 210 -15.07 24.31 -16.63
N TYR A 211 -15.38 24.93 -15.50
CA TYR A 211 -15.87 26.30 -15.44
C TYR A 211 -14.85 27.30 -16.00
N ALA A 212 -13.56 27.17 -15.64
CA ALA A 212 -12.49 28.02 -16.15
C ALA A 212 -12.31 27.89 -17.68
N SER A 213 -12.64 26.72 -18.24
CA SER A 213 -12.58 26.45 -19.69
C SER A 213 -13.87 26.79 -20.45
N SER A 214 -15.00 26.98 -19.76
CA SER A 214 -16.32 27.20 -20.36
C SER A 214 -16.66 28.69 -20.43
N VAL A 215 -16.16 29.41 -21.44
CA VAL A 215 -16.67 30.75 -21.77
C VAL A 215 -17.05 30.75 -23.26
N GLY A 216 -18.34 30.54 -23.56
CA GLY A 216 -18.91 30.55 -24.92
C GLY A 216 -19.42 29.17 -25.37
N LEU A 217 -18.50 28.24 -25.65
CA LEU A 217 -18.76 26.80 -25.77
C LEU A 217 -17.59 26.07 -25.09
N PRO A 218 -17.82 25.07 -24.23
CA PRO A 218 -16.72 24.26 -23.71
C PRO A 218 -16.01 23.63 -24.89
N SER A 219 -14.69 23.73 -24.93
CA SER A 219 -13.92 22.97 -25.91
C SER A 219 -14.22 21.48 -25.65
N THR A 220 -14.73 20.81 -26.67
CA THR A 220 -15.12 19.38 -26.61
C THR A 220 -13.98 18.53 -26.05
N HIS A 221 -12.74 18.87 -26.41
CA HIS A 221 -11.53 18.19 -25.95
C HIS A 221 -11.29 18.31 -24.44
N VAL A 222 -11.45 19.50 -23.83
CA VAL A 222 -11.23 19.65 -22.38
C VAL A 222 -12.34 18.94 -21.61
N TYR A 223 -13.59 19.02 -22.10
CA TYR A 223 -14.70 18.31 -21.49
C TYR A 223 -14.49 16.79 -21.48
N GLU A 224 -14.06 16.21 -22.61
CA GLU A 224 -13.75 14.78 -22.71
C GLU A 224 -12.62 14.38 -21.75
N SER A 225 -11.54 15.15 -21.68
CA SER A 225 -10.43 14.84 -20.77
C SER A 225 -10.80 14.98 -19.30
N VAL A 226 -11.63 15.95 -18.92
CA VAL A 226 -12.15 16.02 -17.54
C VAL A 226 -13.07 14.84 -17.24
N LYS A 227 -13.92 14.45 -18.19
CA LYS A 227 -14.77 13.26 -18.05
C LYS A 227 -13.93 12.00 -17.87
N ASP A 228 -12.86 11.84 -18.64
CA ASP A 228 -11.94 10.71 -18.55
C ASP A 228 -11.16 10.71 -17.23
N ALA A 229 -10.70 11.88 -16.76
CA ALA A 229 -10.08 12.03 -15.45
C ALA A 229 -11.05 11.65 -14.32
N ARG A 230 -12.32 12.06 -14.39
CA ARG A 230 -13.36 11.64 -13.43
C ARG A 230 -13.61 10.14 -13.47
N ALA A 231 -13.68 9.55 -14.66
CA ALA A 231 -13.85 8.11 -14.82
C ALA A 231 -12.64 7.32 -14.29
N ALA A 232 -11.43 7.83 -14.49
CA ALA A 232 -10.21 7.25 -13.93
C ALA A 232 -10.18 7.36 -12.40
N ARG A 233 -10.54 8.54 -11.83
CA ARG A 233 -10.70 8.74 -10.39
C ARG A 233 -11.71 7.79 -9.78
N ALA A 234 -12.88 7.61 -10.40
CA ALA A 234 -13.88 6.68 -9.94
C ALA A 234 -13.37 5.22 -9.96
N ARG A 235 -12.62 4.82 -11.00
CA ARG A 235 -11.98 3.50 -11.09
C ARG A 235 -10.94 3.30 -9.99
N ARG A 236 -10.06 4.28 -9.74
CA ARG A 236 -9.07 4.22 -8.64
C ARG A 236 -9.76 4.08 -7.29
N LEU A 237 -10.73 4.96 -7.01
CA LEU A 237 -11.48 4.90 -5.74
C LEU A 237 -12.22 3.57 -5.60
N GLY A 238 -12.74 3.00 -6.69
CA GLY A 238 -13.38 1.69 -6.72
C GLY A 238 -12.40 0.52 -6.51
N ALA A 239 -11.17 0.61 -7.02
CA ALA A 239 -10.12 -0.38 -6.79
C ALA A 239 -9.59 -0.34 -5.34
N LEU A 240 -9.50 0.87 -4.77
CA LEU A 240 -9.13 1.09 -3.36
C LEU A 240 -10.26 0.73 -2.38
N GLN A 241 -11.49 0.53 -2.85
CA GLN A 241 -12.58 0.03 -2.00
C GLN A 241 -12.28 -1.39 -1.52
N ARG A 242 -12.22 -1.53 -0.21
CA ARG A 242 -12.00 -2.77 0.53
C ARG A 242 -13.27 -3.64 0.51
N LYS A 243 -13.47 -4.46 -0.53
CA LYS A 243 -14.77 -5.14 -0.80
C LYS A 243 -15.11 -6.35 0.07
N LEU A 244 -14.27 -7.38 0.21
CA LEU A 244 -14.44 -8.42 1.26
C LEU A 244 -13.20 -8.85 2.09
N PRO A 245 -12.45 -7.89 2.60
CA PRO A 245 -11.26 -8.17 3.38
C PRO A 245 -11.50 -8.75 4.81
N GLY A 246 -12.38 -8.12 5.60
CA GLY A 246 -12.36 -8.27 7.08
C GLY A 246 -12.77 -9.65 7.59
N VAL A 247 -13.77 -10.26 6.95
CA VAL A 247 -14.29 -11.59 7.33
C VAL A 247 -13.23 -12.67 7.11
N GLN A 248 -12.45 -12.57 6.02
CA GLN A 248 -11.38 -13.52 5.73
C GLN A 248 -10.27 -13.46 6.78
N PHE A 249 -9.90 -12.26 7.22
CA PHE A 249 -8.93 -12.11 8.32
C PHE A 249 -9.47 -12.65 9.63
N ALA A 250 -10.74 -12.40 9.96
CA ALA A 250 -11.37 -12.98 11.14
C ALA A 250 -11.30 -14.52 11.09
N LEU A 251 -11.64 -15.11 9.93
CA LEU A 251 -11.54 -16.55 9.72
C LEU A 251 -10.10 -17.06 9.88
N LEU A 252 -9.11 -16.41 9.27
CA LEU A 252 -7.70 -16.76 9.41
C LEU A 252 -7.20 -16.66 10.86
N TYR A 253 -7.61 -15.63 11.60
CA TYR A 253 -7.28 -15.51 13.02
C TYR A 253 -7.91 -16.62 13.85
N THR A 254 -9.18 -16.97 13.59
CA THR A 254 -9.85 -18.08 14.29
C THR A 254 -9.23 -19.44 13.97
N LEU A 255 -8.87 -19.70 12.71
CA LEU A 255 -8.19 -20.92 12.29
C LEU A 255 -6.79 -21.00 12.90
N GLY A 256 -6.00 -19.93 12.82
CA GLY A 256 -4.67 -19.87 13.43
C GLY A 256 -4.72 -20.08 14.95
N GLY A 257 -5.67 -19.44 15.63
CA GLY A 257 -5.92 -19.65 17.05
C GLY A 257 -6.34 -21.09 17.38
N GLY A 258 -7.21 -21.67 16.56
CA GLY A 258 -7.63 -23.08 16.68
C GLY A 258 -6.49 -24.08 16.50
N ILE A 259 -5.58 -23.83 15.55
CA ILE A 259 -4.36 -24.63 15.36
C ILE A 259 -3.49 -24.59 16.62
N LEU A 260 -3.23 -23.40 17.16
CA LEU A 260 -2.40 -23.26 18.37
C LEU A 260 -3.08 -23.89 19.59
N ALA A 261 -4.38 -23.71 19.76
CA ALA A 261 -5.14 -24.29 20.87
C ALA A 261 -5.19 -25.82 20.80
N SER A 262 -5.43 -26.38 19.61
CA SER A 262 -5.45 -27.84 19.41
C SER A 262 -4.08 -28.47 19.65
N PHE A 263 -2.99 -27.80 19.26
CA PHE A 263 -1.63 -28.25 19.56
C PHE A 263 -1.36 -28.30 21.07
N VAL A 264 -1.74 -27.25 21.81
CA VAL A 264 -1.62 -27.22 23.28
C VAL A 264 -2.44 -28.34 23.93
N LEU A 265 -3.67 -28.58 23.47
CA LEU A 265 -4.53 -29.65 23.97
C LEU A 265 -3.94 -31.03 23.72
N ALA A 266 -3.37 -31.26 22.53
CA ALA A 266 -2.72 -32.54 22.20
C ALA A 266 -1.53 -32.83 23.12
N VAL A 267 -0.69 -31.83 23.40
CA VAL A 267 0.50 -31.99 24.25
C VAL A 267 0.15 -32.07 25.74
N ALA A 268 -0.93 -31.42 26.18
CA ALA A 268 -1.42 -31.49 27.56
C ALA A 268 -1.69 -32.93 28.03
N GLY A 269 -2.07 -33.84 27.12
CA GLY A 269 -2.34 -35.23 27.47
C GLY A 269 -1.12 -36.05 27.90
N TYR A 270 0.09 -35.57 27.61
CA TYR A 270 1.35 -36.23 27.93
C TYR A 270 2.25 -35.42 28.89
N ALA A 271 1.76 -34.28 29.39
CA ALA A 271 2.48 -33.46 30.38
C ALA A 271 2.32 -34.03 31.80
N PRO A 272 3.35 -33.94 32.68
CA PRO A 272 4.71 -33.43 32.43
C PRO A 272 5.66 -34.53 31.89
N GLY A 273 6.55 -34.18 30.96
CA GLY A 273 7.53 -35.11 30.39
C GLY A 273 8.60 -34.42 29.53
N VAL A 274 9.67 -35.16 29.21
CA VAL A 274 10.81 -34.66 28.39
C VAL A 274 10.37 -34.23 26.98
N SER A 275 9.28 -34.82 26.47
CA SER A 275 8.66 -34.47 25.18
C SER A 275 8.20 -33.00 25.12
N VAL A 276 7.80 -32.40 26.26
CA VAL A 276 7.27 -31.02 26.30
C VAL A 276 8.31 -29.99 25.82
N VAL A 277 9.59 -30.22 26.09
CA VAL A 277 10.67 -29.31 25.66
C VAL A 277 10.86 -29.34 24.15
N PHE A 278 10.76 -30.52 23.53
CA PHE A 278 10.85 -30.65 22.07
C PHE A 278 9.62 -30.01 21.40
N GLU A 279 8.42 -30.30 21.92
CA GLU A 279 7.17 -29.72 21.42
C GLU A 279 7.11 -28.21 21.57
N ALA A 280 7.77 -27.63 22.58
CA ALA A 280 7.88 -26.17 22.73
C ALA A 280 8.55 -25.52 21.51
N HIS A 281 9.60 -26.14 20.96
CA HIS A 281 10.27 -25.65 19.76
C HIS A 281 9.34 -25.71 18.54
N GLY A 282 8.61 -26.82 18.38
CA GLY A 282 7.59 -26.98 17.34
C GLY A 282 6.49 -25.92 17.44
N PHE A 283 5.98 -25.68 18.64
CA PHE A 283 4.97 -24.65 18.91
C PHE A 283 5.48 -23.23 18.61
N GLY A 284 6.73 -22.93 18.99
CA GLY A 284 7.39 -21.66 18.68
C GLY A 284 7.51 -21.43 17.17
N ALA A 285 7.97 -22.45 16.42
CA ALA A 285 8.10 -22.40 14.97
C ALA A 285 6.72 -22.27 14.28
N LEU A 286 5.72 -23.03 14.73
CA LEU A 286 4.35 -22.95 14.22
C LEU A 286 3.73 -21.57 14.44
N THR A 287 3.89 -21.01 15.65
CA THR A 287 3.43 -19.66 15.96
C THR A 287 4.14 -18.63 15.08
N PHE A 288 5.45 -18.76 14.88
CA PHE A 288 6.19 -17.89 13.97
C PHE A 288 5.60 -17.94 12.56
N ALA A 289 5.38 -19.13 12.00
CA ALA A 289 4.85 -19.31 10.65
C ALA A 289 3.46 -18.68 10.49
N LEU A 290 2.54 -18.95 11.43
CA LEU A 290 1.17 -18.42 11.40
C LEU A 290 1.16 -16.88 11.50
N VAL A 291 1.89 -16.33 12.47
CA VAL A 291 1.95 -14.87 12.69
C VAL A 291 2.65 -14.18 11.52
N ALA A 292 3.71 -14.77 10.97
CA ALA A 292 4.40 -14.25 9.79
C ALA A 292 3.45 -14.21 8.58
N CYS A 293 2.74 -15.29 8.31
CA CYS A 293 1.74 -15.35 7.24
C CYS A 293 0.67 -14.27 7.40
N LEU A 294 0.05 -14.18 8.58
CA LEU A 294 -0.97 -13.16 8.88
C LEU A 294 -0.45 -11.74 8.75
N ARG A 295 0.81 -11.48 9.15
CA ARG A 295 1.43 -10.16 9.01
C ARG A 295 1.75 -9.81 7.57
N VAL A 296 2.24 -10.77 6.78
CA VAL A 296 2.46 -10.55 5.34
C VAL A 296 1.14 -10.23 4.64
N LEU A 297 0.09 -11.01 4.89
CA LEU A 297 -1.24 -10.73 4.34
C LEU A 297 -1.75 -9.34 4.75
N ARG A 298 -1.53 -8.95 6.01
CA ARG A 298 -1.91 -7.63 6.51
C ARG A 298 -1.09 -6.48 5.93
N ASP A 299 0.17 -6.72 5.58
CA ASP A 299 1.01 -5.74 4.89
C ASP A 299 0.53 -5.55 3.44
N ILE A 300 0.27 -6.64 2.71
CA ILE A 300 -0.27 -6.59 1.33
C ILE A 300 -1.64 -5.92 1.28
N TRP A 301 -2.44 -6.09 2.32
CA TRP A 301 -3.75 -5.45 2.42
C TRP A 301 -3.68 -3.92 2.47
N ASP A 302 -2.63 -3.36 3.05
CA ASP A 302 -2.56 -1.92 3.28
C ASP A 302 -1.99 -1.20 2.05
N PRO A 303 -2.80 -0.45 1.28
CA PRO A 303 -2.32 0.19 0.04
C PRO A 303 -1.31 1.32 0.32
N THR A 304 -1.30 1.83 1.55
CA THR A 304 -0.47 2.94 2.00
C THR A 304 0.89 2.53 2.52
N SER A 305 1.08 1.25 2.87
CA SER A 305 2.32 0.80 3.49
C SER A 305 2.81 -0.53 2.93
N GLY A 306 4.08 -0.83 3.18
CA GLY A 306 4.70 -2.07 2.72
C GLY A 306 5.50 -1.90 1.43
N ALA A 307 6.08 -3.02 0.97
CA ALA A 307 6.92 -3.03 -0.22
C ALA A 307 6.12 -2.87 -1.53
N TYR A 308 4.81 -3.12 -1.48
CA TYR A 308 3.89 -3.07 -2.63
C TYR A 308 2.97 -1.86 -2.61
N SER A 309 3.26 -0.86 -1.76
CA SER A 309 2.40 0.31 -1.56
C SER A 309 2.23 1.10 -2.85
N VAL A 310 0.98 1.32 -3.24
CA VAL A 310 0.59 2.17 -4.37
C VAL A 310 1.00 3.63 -4.11
N SER A 311 1.04 4.05 -2.84
CA SER A 311 1.38 5.41 -2.43
C SER A 311 2.78 5.84 -2.89
N ALA A 312 3.80 4.99 -2.79
CA ALA A 312 5.17 5.34 -3.18
C ALA A 312 5.31 5.56 -4.69
N VAL A 313 4.60 4.75 -5.48
CA VAL A 313 4.55 4.88 -6.94
C VAL A 313 3.80 6.15 -7.32
N LEU A 314 2.65 6.39 -6.66
CA LEU A 314 1.87 7.60 -6.87
C LEU A 314 2.68 8.86 -6.55
N GLU A 315 3.33 8.92 -5.37
CA GLU A 315 4.17 10.06 -4.94
C GLU A 315 5.22 10.39 -6.00
N THR A 316 5.88 9.39 -6.57
CA THR A 316 6.88 9.61 -7.63
C THR A 316 6.25 10.18 -8.91
N MET A 317 5.02 9.79 -9.23
CA MET A 317 4.32 10.27 -10.42
C MET A 317 3.71 11.65 -10.24
N THR A 318 3.15 11.91 -9.06
CA THR A 318 2.57 13.20 -8.73
C THR A 318 3.65 14.24 -8.56
N GLU A 319 4.80 13.92 -7.95
CA GLU A 319 5.99 14.79 -7.96
C GLU A 319 6.37 15.20 -9.38
N GLY A 320 6.34 14.27 -10.35
CA GLY A 320 6.62 14.58 -11.76
C GLY A 320 5.59 15.54 -12.38
N LEU A 321 4.30 15.37 -12.05
CA LEU A 321 3.23 16.26 -12.50
C LEU A 321 3.31 17.64 -11.84
N GLU A 322 3.65 17.69 -10.55
CA GLU A 322 3.84 18.93 -9.80
C GLU A 322 5.04 19.72 -10.33
N ASP A 323 6.15 19.06 -10.64
CA ASP A 323 7.34 19.69 -11.23
C ASP A 323 7.01 20.29 -12.61
N GLU A 324 6.24 19.58 -13.44
CA GLU A 324 5.77 20.07 -14.75
C GLU A 324 4.83 21.27 -14.59
N LEU A 325 3.92 21.21 -13.62
CA LEU A 325 3.00 22.29 -13.29
C LEU A 325 3.73 23.54 -12.77
N ASP A 326 4.70 23.37 -11.87
CA ASP A 326 5.51 24.45 -11.32
C ASP A 326 6.38 25.09 -12.40
N ALA A 327 6.91 24.31 -13.36
CA ALA A 327 7.64 24.85 -14.50
C ALA A 327 6.75 25.72 -15.41
N LEU A 328 5.51 25.29 -15.68
CA LEU A 328 4.54 26.06 -16.46
C LEU A 328 4.14 27.36 -15.77
N LEU A 329 3.90 27.31 -14.45
CA LEU A 329 3.59 28.50 -13.66
C LEU A 329 4.79 29.45 -13.57
N ALA A 330 6.01 28.95 -13.44
CA ALA A 330 7.22 29.78 -13.42
C ALA A 330 7.48 30.46 -14.77
N GLY A 331 7.37 29.72 -15.89
CA GLY A 331 7.55 30.28 -17.23
C GLY A 331 6.56 31.41 -17.58
N SER A 332 5.35 31.39 -16.99
CA SER A 332 4.41 32.51 -17.13
C SER A 332 4.90 33.80 -16.47
N SER A 333 5.59 33.70 -15.33
CA SER A 333 6.04 34.87 -14.58
C SER A 333 7.22 35.58 -15.24
N GLU A 334 8.09 34.84 -15.92
CA GLU A 334 9.20 35.41 -16.69
C GLU A 334 8.69 36.14 -17.95
N SER A 335 7.71 35.55 -18.64
CA SER A 335 7.03 36.17 -19.79
C SER A 335 6.31 37.47 -19.42
N GLU A 336 5.66 37.55 -18.26
CA GLU A 336 5.02 38.78 -17.79
C GLU A 336 6.05 39.86 -17.43
N GLY A 337 7.20 39.47 -16.87
CA GLY A 337 8.30 40.40 -16.57
C GLY A 337 8.94 40.99 -17.82
N GLU A 338 9.20 40.17 -18.85
CA GLU A 338 9.70 40.64 -20.15
C GLU A 338 8.66 41.53 -20.86
N ALA A 339 7.37 41.17 -20.82
CA ALA A 339 6.32 42.02 -21.38
C ALA A 339 6.22 43.36 -20.65
N ALA A 340 6.24 43.38 -19.32
CA ALA A 340 6.20 44.61 -18.54
C ALA A 340 7.41 45.54 -18.83
N LEU A 341 8.60 44.95 -19.00
CA LEU A 341 9.80 45.67 -19.41
C LEU A 341 9.72 46.19 -20.86
N ALA A 342 9.15 45.41 -21.79
CA ALA A 342 9.00 45.80 -23.18
C ALA A 342 7.93 46.89 -23.40
N TYR A 343 6.89 46.93 -22.56
CA TYR A 343 5.83 47.95 -22.63
C TYR A 343 6.11 49.20 -21.79
N GLY A 344 7.27 49.32 -21.15
CA GLY A 344 7.66 50.54 -20.43
C GLY A 344 6.73 50.90 -19.27
N VAL A 345 6.08 49.90 -18.66
CA VAL A 345 5.25 50.10 -17.47
C VAL A 345 6.14 49.85 -16.25
N ILE A 346 6.95 50.85 -15.89
CA ILE A 346 7.55 50.99 -14.56
C ILE A 346 7.06 52.31 -13.98
#